data_AF-A0A6B3F4G8-F1
#
_entry.id   AF-A0A6B3F4G8-F1
#
_cell.length_a   1.000
_cell.length_b   1.000
_cell.length_c   1.000
_cell.angle_alpha   90.00
_cell.angle_beta   90.00
_cell.angle_gamma   90.00
#
_symmetry.space_group_name_H-M   'P 1'
#
loop_
_entity.id
_entity.type
_entity.pdbx_description
1 polymer ?
#
loop_
_entity_poly.entity_id
_entity_poly.type
_entity_poly.pdbx_seq_one_letter_code
_entity_poly.pdbx_strand_id
1 'polypeptide(L)'
;EDDAHALRIVRNIVATLPARKELPWAVRESEEPAVDPAGLYGAVPADSRTPYDVREVIARIVDGSRFQEFKAEYGQTLVTGFAHVHGHPVGIVANNGILFSESAQKGAHFIELCDQRGIPL
;
A
#
# COMPACT_ATOMS: atom_id res chain seq x y z
N GLU A 1 -30.96 -0.75 30.44
CA GLU A 1 -29.60 -0.18 30.43
C GLU A 1 -28.63 -1.35 30.35
N ASP A 2 -28.33 -1.80 29.14
CA ASP A 2 -27.46 -2.93 28.85
C ASP A 2 -26.54 -2.58 27.67
N ASP A 3 -25.53 -3.40 27.41
CA ASP A 3 -24.56 -3.15 26.34
C ASP A 3 -25.22 -3.09 24.95
N ALA A 4 -26.29 -3.85 24.75
CA ALA A 4 -27.07 -3.82 23.51
C ALA A 4 -27.72 -2.44 23.30
N HIS A 5 -28.23 -1.83 24.38
CA HIS A 5 -28.77 -0.49 24.35
C HIS A 5 -27.69 0.55 24.02
N ALA A 6 -26.51 0.44 24.63
CA ALA A 6 -25.38 1.32 24.35
C ALA A 6 -24.94 1.23 22.88
N LEU A 7 -24.82 0.02 22.32
CA LEU A 7 -24.47 -0.19 20.91
C LEU A 7 -25.50 0.42 19.95
N ARG A 8 -26.80 0.35 20.30
CA ARG A 8 -27.86 0.98 19.51
C ARG A 8 -27.71 2.51 19.48
N ILE A 9 -27.44 3.12 20.63
CA ILE A 9 -27.21 4.58 20.71
C ILE A 9 -26.00 4.97 19.84
N VAL A 10 -24.89 4.22 19.93
CA VAL A 10 -23.69 4.47 19.14
C VAL A 10 -23.97 4.38 17.63
N ARG A 11 -24.68 3.34 17.18
CA ARG A 11 -25.07 3.20 15.75
C ARG A 11 -25.93 4.36 15.26
N ASN A 12 -26.86 4.83 16.08
CA ASN A 12 -27.70 5.98 15.75
C ASN A 12 -26.88 7.26 15.62
N ILE A 13 -25.91 7.49 16.50
CA ILE A 13 -25.00 8.65 16.40
C ILE A 13 -24.14 8.57 15.14
N VAL A 14 -23.59 7.39 14.81
CA VAL A 14 -22.78 7.19 13.60
C VAL A 14 -23.62 7.41 12.33
N ALA A 15 -24.91 7.05 12.36
CA ALA A 15 -25.81 7.26 11.22
C ALA A 15 -26.09 8.74 10.93
N THR A 16 -25.84 9.67 11.86
CA THR A 16 -26.00 11.11 11.64
C THR A 16 -24.73 11.80 11.16
N LEU A 17 -23.63 11.07 10.94
CA LEU A 17 -22.40 11.64 10.41
C LEU A 17 -22.62 12.16 8.97
N PRO A 18 -21.89 13.22 8.56
CA PRO A 18 -22.01 13.78 7.23
C PRO A 18 -21.66 12.74 6.15
N ALA A 19 -22.24 12.91 4.96
CA ALA A 19 -21.95 12.05 3.82
C ALA A 19 -20.45 12.01 3.51
N ARG A 20 -19.96 10.83 3.13
CA ARG A 20 -18.56 10.64 2.75
C ARG A 20 -18.27 11.45 1.50
N LYS A 21 -17.14 12.15 1.48
CA LYS A 21 -16.64 12.84 0.28
C LYS A 21 -16.40 11.82 -0.83
N GLU A 22 -16.65 12.23 -2.07
CA GLU A 22 -16.23 11.46 -3.23
C GLU A 22 -14.71 11.27 -3.20
N LEU A 23 -14.28 10.05 -3.55
CA LEU A 23 -12.86 9.76 -3.66
C LEU A 23 -12.28 10.49 -4.89
N PRO A 24 -11.04 10.99 -4.83
CA PRO A 24 -10.44 11.68 -5.96
C PRO A 24 -10.00 10.71 -7.08
N TRP A 25 -10.29 9.42 -6.97
CA TRP A 25 -9.99 8.37 -7.94
C TRP A 25 -11.16 7.41 -8.10
N ALA A 26 -11.23 6.75 -9.26
CA ALA A 26 -12.14 5.65 -9.49
C ALA A 26 -11.61 4.37 -8.83
N VAL A 27 -12.46 3.69 -8.06
CA VAL A 27 -12.15 2.37 -7.48
C VAL A 27 -12.41 1.32 -8.55
N ARG A 28 -11.41 0.48 -8.82
CA ARG A 28 -11.49 -0.63 -9.78
C ARG A 28 -12.10 -1.87 -9.12
N GLU A 29 -12.45 -2.88 -9.93
CA GLU A 29 -12.79 -4.19 -9.38
C GLU A 29 -11.56 -4.77 -8.66
N SER A 30 -11.77 -5.28 -7.44
CA SER A 30 -10.72 -5.91 -6.64
C SER A 30 -10.38 -7.27 -7.25
N GLU A 31 -9.09 -7.56 -7.35
CA GLU A 31 -8.60 -8.87 -7.75
C GLU A 31 -7.71 -9.41 -6.63
N GLU A 32 -7.87 -10.68 -6.29
CA GLU A 32 -6.95 -11.34 -5.37
C GLU A 32 -5.51 -11.30 -5.91
N PRO A 33 -4.50 -11.19 -5.05
CA PRO A 33 -3.11 -11.33 -5.46
C PRO A 33 -2.89 -12.65 -6.21
N ALA A 34 -2.11 -12.62 -7.30
CA ALA A 34 -1.74 -13.83 -8.02
C ALA A 34 -0.77 -14.73 -7.22
N VAL A 35 -0.10 -14.16 -6.23
CA VAL A 35 0.77 -14.87 -5.29
C VAL A 35 0.05 -15.02 -3.95
N ASP A 36 -0.01 -16.26 -3.44
CA ASP A 36 -0.75 -16.60 -2.20
C ASP A 36 -0.31 -15.72 -1.01
N PRO A 37 -1.24 -14.92 -0.44
CA PRO A 37 -0.96 -14.09 0.73
C PRO A 37 -0.56 -14.89 1.97
N ALA A 38 -0.97 -16.16 2.11
CA ALA A 38 -0.57 -17.00 3.24
C ALA A 38 0.96 -17.26 3.27
N GLY A 39 1.61 -17.15 2.11
CA GLY A 39 3.07 -17.25 1.98
C GLY A 39 3.84 -16.03 2.48
N LEU A 40 3.19 -14.97 2.96
CA LEU A 40 3.84 -13.73 3.39
C LEU A 40 4.87 -13.96 4.51
N TYR A 41 4.57 -14.85 5.46
CA TYR A 41 5.52 -15.23 6.52
C TYR A 41 6.80 -15.90 6.00
N GLY A 42 6.75 -16.51 4.83
CA GLY A 42 7.92 -17.09 4.16
C GLY A 42 8.70 -16.07 3.31
N ALA A 43 8.08 -14.95 2.93
CA ALA A 43 8.72 -13.91 2.13
C ALA A 43 9.67 -13.02 2.95
N VAL A 44 9.44 -12.90 4.26
CA VAL A 44 10.25 -12.10 5.18
C VAL A 44 11.05 -13.02 6.10
N PRO A 45 12.39 -13.02 6.04
CA PRO A 45 13.24 -13.80 6.94
C PRO A 45 13.02 -13.41 8.41
N ALA A 46 13.09 -14.40 9.30
CA ALA A 46 13.03 -14.14 10.75
C ALA A 46 14.26 -13.37 11.27
N ASP A 47 15.42 -13.55 10.64
CA ASP A 47 16.63 -12.77 10.92
C ASP A 47 16.63 -11.47 10.10
N SER A 48 16.59 -10.33 10.80
CA SER A 48 16.60 -9.00 10.20
C SER A 48 17.88 -8.65 9.45
N ARG A 49 18.96 -9.43 9.62
CA ARG A 49 20.21 -9.28 8.87
C ARG A 49 20.17 -9.97 7.52
N THR A 50 19.20 -10.86 7.30
CA THR A 50 19.05 -11.59 6.04
C THR A 50 18.32 -10.71 5.04
N PRO A 51 18.95 -10.35 3.91
CA PRO A 51 18.28 -9.61 2.85
C PRO A 51 17.12 -10.43 2.27
N TYR A 52 16.07 -9.74 1.86
CA TYR A 52 14.96 -10.32 1.11
C TYR A 52 14.53 -9.35 0.02
N ASP A 53 13.86 -9.84 -1.02
CA ASP A 53 13.30 -8.97 -2.04
C ASP A 53 11.92 -8.49 -1.61
N VAL A 54 11.79 -7.18 -1.38
CA VAL A 54 10.53 -6.58 -0.98
C VAL A 54 9.42 -6.72 -2.04
N ARG A 55 9.77 -7.04 -3.30
CA ARG A 55 8.81 -7.36 -4.35
C ARG A 55 8.00 -8.61 -4.05
N GLU A 56 8.57 -9.58 -3.34
CA GLU A 56 7.86 -10.78 -2.91
C GLU A 56 6.73 -10.42 -1.93
N VAL A 57 6.97 -9.44 -1.06
CA VAL A 57 5.95 -8.91 -0.15
C VAL A 57 4.89 -8.14 -0.93
N ILE A 58 5.31 -7.25 -1.82
CA ILE A 58 4.39 -6.44 -2.64
C ILE A 58 3.46 -7.33 -3.47
N ALA A 59 4.00 -8.36 -4.13
CA ALA A 59 3.22 -9.27 -4.97
C ALA A 59 2.10 -10.00 -4.22
N ARG A 60 2.22 -10.16 -2.90
CA ARG A 60 1.22 -10.83 -2.03
C ARG A 60 0.17 -9.87 -1.44
N ILE A 61 0.35 -8.56 -1.64
CA ILE A 61 -0.50 -7.52 -1.07
C ILE A 61 -1.34 -6.84 -2.15
N VAL A 62 -0.76 -6.64 -3.35
CA VAL A 62 -1.40 -5.83 -4.40
C VAL A 62 -2.31 -6.66 -5.30
N ASP A 63 -3.36 -6.03 -5.79
CA ASP A 63 -4.38 -6.65 -6.64
C ASP A 63 -3.75 -7.27 -7.90
N GLY A 64 -4.02 -8.55 -8.13
CA GLY A 64 -3.47 -9.31 -9.24
C GLY A 64 -1.93 -9.37 -9.27
N SER A 65 -1.25 -9.07 -8.15
CA SER A 65 0.21 -8.96 -8.05
C SER A 65 0.84 -7.96 -9.05
N ARG A 66 0.06 -6.99 -9.53
CA ARG A 66 0.52 -6.01 -10.52
C ARG A 66 1.18 -4.82 -9.84
N PHE A 67 2.45 -4.63 -10.15
CA PHE A 67 3.25 -3.53 -9.63
C PHE A 67 4.01 -2.85 -10.76
N GLN A 68 3.80 -1.54 -10.92
CA GLN A 68 4.50 -0.74 -11.91
C GLN A 68 5.63 0.05 -11.23
N GLU A 69 6.85 -0.46 -11.34
CA GLU A 69 8.01 0.20 -10.74
C GLU A 69 8.32 1.54 -11.39
N PHE A 70 8.55 2.53 -10.53
CA PHE A 70 9.06 3.84 -10.89
C PHE A 70 10.59 3.84 -10.77
N LYS A 71 11.28 4.16 -11.88
CA LYS A 71 12.74 4.21 -11.94
C LYS A 71 13.41 2.95 -11.35
N ALA A 72 12.99 1.77 -11.83
CA ALA A 72 13.46 0.47 -11.33
C ALA A 72 14.99 0.34 -11.33
N GLU A 73 15.66 0.91 -12.32
CA GLU A 73 17.12 0.81 -12.51
C GLU A 73 17.94 1.85 -11.73
N TYR A 74 17.30 2.82 -11.04
CA TYR A 74 17.97 3.90 -10.32
C TYR A 74 17.70 3.82 -8.82
N GLY A 75 18.73 3.88 -7.96
CA GLY A 75 18.54 3.78 -6.50
C GLY A 75 17.85 2.47 -6.09
N GLN A 76 18.39 1.32 -6.52
CA GLN A 76 17.74 0.00 -6.41
C GLN A 76 17.49 -0.48 -4.97
N THR A 77 18.11 0.16 -3.97
CA THR A 77 17.88 -0.16 -2.56
C THR A 77 16.56 0.38 -2.02
N LEU A 78 15.87 1.25 -2.75
CA LEU A 78 14.50 1.65 -2.48
C LEU A 78 13.62 1.23 -3.64
N VAL A 79 12.58 0.44 -3.41
CA VAL A 79 11.60 0.07 -4.42
C VAL A 79 10.44 1.05 -4.34
N THR A 80 10.12 1.68 -5.46
CA THR A 80 9.01 2.65 -5.56
C THR A 80 8.16 2.28 -6.76
N GLY A 81 6.84 2.40 -6.67
CA GLY A 81 5.98 2.09 -7.79
C GLY A 81 4.49 2.20 -7.50
N PHE A 82 3.68 2.06 -8.54
CA PHE A 82 2.23 2.15 -8.45
C PHE A 82 1.59 0.76 -8.43
N ALA A 83 0.52 0.60 -7.66
CA ALA A 83 -0.27 -0.61 -7.54
C ALA A 83 -1.75 -0.28 -7.26
N HIS A 84 -2.57 -1.32 -7.11
CA HIS A 84 -3.91 -1.20 -6.54
C HIS A 84 -4.04 -2.15 -5.34
N VAL A 85 -4.82 -1.73 -4.34
CA VAL A 85 -5.23 -2.56 -3.20
C VAL A 85 -6.73 -2.40 -3.03
N HIS A 86 -7.48 -3.49 -3.17
CA HIS A 86 -8.94 -3.49 -3.18
C HIS A 86 -9.54 -2.47 -4.16
N GLY A 87 -8.92 -2.32 -5.33
CA GLY A 87 -9.31 -1.40 -6.38
C GLY A 87 -8.86 0.05 -6.16
N HIS A 88 -8.27 0.40 -5.01
CA HIS A 88 -7.74 1.73 -4.74
C HIS A 88 -6.33 1.88 -5.29
N PRO A 89 -6.01 2.91 -6.09
CA PRO A 89 -4.64 3.16 -6.51
C PRO A 89 -3.79 3.53 -5.29
N VAL A 90 -2.58 3.00 -5.22
CA VAL A 90 -1.60 3.30 -4.18
C VAL A 90 -0.23 3.49 -4.82
N GLY A 91 0.56 4.41 -4.26
CA GLY A 91 2.00 4.44 -4.44
C GLY A 91 2.64 3.64 -3.31
N ILE A 92 3.64 2.83 -3.61
CA ILE A 92 4.35 2.03 -2.62
C ILE A 92 5.79 2.53 -2.57
N VAL A 93 6.30 2.74 -1.36
CA VAL A 93 7.70 3.03 -1.08
C VAL A 93 8.22 1.98 -0.12
N ALA A 94 9.12 1.11 -0.58
CA ALA A 94 9.51 -0.08 0.15
C ALA A 94 11.04 -0.22 0.17
N ASN A 95 11.59 -0.54 1.35
CA ASN A 95 13.03 -0.64 1.51
C ASN A 95 13.53 -2.03 1.10
N ASN A 96 14.59 -2.06 0.28
CA ASN A 96 15.26 -3.27 -0.18
C ASN A 96 16.76 -3.27 0.22
N GLY A 97 17.19 -2.34 1.09
CA GLY A 97 18.58 -2.28 1.54
C GLY A 97 18.93 -1.00 2.30
N ILE A 98 20.19 -0.57 2.18
CA ILE A 98 20.67 0.69 2.76
C ILE A 98 20.26 1.85 1.84
N LEU A 99 19.75 2.94 2.42
CA LEU A 99 19.37 4.12 1.64
C LEU A 99 20.61 4.95 1.29
N PHE A 100 20.88 5.05 -0.01
CA PHE A 100 21.88 5.96 -0.57
C PHE A 100 21.22 7.25 -1.06
N SER A 101 22.03 8.26 -1.39
CA SER A 101 21.57 9.56 -1.86
C SER A 101 20.65 9.45 -3.08
N GLU A 102 20.97 8.56 -4.02
CA GLU A 102 20.20 8.28 -5.23
C GLU A 102 18.82 7.70 -4.88
N SER A 103 18.77 6.76 -3.92
CA SER A 103 17.52 6.17 -3.44
C SER A 103 16.63 7.21 -2.75
N ALA A 104 17.22 8.10 -1.95
CA ALA A 104 16.49 9.19 -1.31
C ALA A 104 15.91 10.19 -2.34
N GLN A 105 16.70 10.57 -3.35
CA GLN A 105 16.23 11.44 -4.43
C GLN A 105 15.11 10.78 -5.25
N LYS A 106 15.22 9.48 -5.53
CA LYS A 106 14.13 8.71 -6.16
C LYS A 106 12.86 8.76 -5.33
N GLY A 107 12.96 8.49 -4.03
CA GLY A 107 11.84 8.53 -3.10
C GLY A 107 11.15 9.89 -3.10
N ALA A 108 11.91 10.97 -2.97
CA ALA A 108 11.37 12.33 -3.00
C ALA A 108 10.59 12.62 -4.29
N HIS A 109 11.16 12.30 -5.45
CA HIS A 109 10.49 12.51 -6.75
C HIS A 109 9.21 11.67 -6.88
N PHE A 110 9.22 10.44 -6.33
CA PHE A 110 8.05 9.57 -6.37
C PHE A 110 6.92 10.08 -5.47
N ILE A 111 7.26 10.56 -4.27
CA ILE A 111 6.29 11.15 -3.34
C ILE A 111 5.64 12.38 -3.95
N GLU A 112 6.43 13.28 -4.54
CA GLU A 112 5.93 14.47 -5.23
C GLU A 112 4.97 14.10 -6.38
N LEU A 113 5.32 13.06 -7.15
CA LEU A 113 4.45 12.57 -8.22
C LEU A 113 3.14 11.98 -7.71
N CYS A 114 3.14 11.30 -6.57
CA CYS A 114 1.93 10.75 -5.95
C CYS A 114 1.01 11.87 -5.44
N ASP A 115 1.59 12.88 -4.77
CA ASP A 115 0.87 14.05 -4.28
C ASP A 115 0.19 14.82 -5.42
N GLN A 116 0.93 15.10 -6.50
CA GLN A 116 0.39 15.77 -7.70
C GLN A 116 -0.77 15.00 -8.35
N ARG A 117 -0.81 13.68 -8.20
CA ARG A 117 -1.85 12.80 -8.78
C ARG A 117 -2.96 12.45 -7.80
N GLY A 118 -2.88 12.90 -6.54
CA GLY A 118 -3.80 12.50 -5.48
C GLY A 118 -3.78 11.01 -5.17
N ILE A 119 -2.64 10.33 -5.39
CA ILE A 119 -2.46 8.91 -5.10
C ILE A 119 -1.93 8.76 -3.66
N PRO A 120 -2.59 7.99 -2.79
CA PRO A 120 -2.11 7.74 -1.44
C PRO A 120 -0.82 6.88 -1.45
N LEU A 121 0.03 7.08 -0.43
CA LEU A 121 1.27 6.34 -0.19
C LEU A 121 1.12 5.36 0.98
#